data_AF-A0A3C1SE20-F1
#
_entry.id   AF-A0A3C1SE20-F1
#
_cell.length_a   1.000
_cell.length_b   1.000
_cell.length_c   1.000
_cell.angle_alpha   90.00
_cell.angle_beta   90.00
_cell.angle_gamma   90.00
#
_symmetry.space_group_name_H-M   'P 1'
#
loop_
_entity.id
_entity.type
_entity.pdbx_description
1 polymer ?
#
loop_
_entity_poly.entity_id
_entity_poly.type
_entity_poly.pdbx_seq_one_letter_code
_entity_poly.pdbx_strand_id
1 'polypeptide(L)'
;MELFRQTDGKTSAKASMYDIGAAVGMEKQDAKRMAEELMAWNLIEIRTLSGGIAITNDGIEKARQMGASGGAAAAGLGNALILDDAALKAVENVITGLKTEIGKSGLNFETLNELVADIRTVDAQLFSSKPKTAIIRECFRSVKAALEKTGAKECLMQVKNLLGE
;
A
#
# COMPACT_ATOMS: atom_id res chain seq x y z
N MET A 1 -3.21 7.38 15.77
CA MET A 1 -1.81 7.87 15.85
C MET A 1 -0.90 6.86 16.53
N GLU A 2 -1.23 6.37 17.73
CA GLU A 2 -0.32 5.46 18.46
C GLU A 2 -0.07 4.13 17.75
N LEU A 3 -1.12 3.49 17.20
CA LEU A 3 -0.96 2.29 16.36
C LEU A 3 0.02 2.52 15.20
N PHE A 4 -0.14 3.62 14.46
CA PHE A 4 0.74 3.99 13.34
C PHE A 4 2.20 4.10 13.78
N ARG A 5 2.44 4.72 14.95
CA ARG A 5 3.77 4.88 15.53
C ARG A 5 4.39 3.53 15.89
N GLN A 6 3.62 2.66 16.55
CA GLN A 6 4.10 1.34 16.97
C GLN A 6 4.32 0.37 15.80
N THR A 7 3.55 0.51 14.72
CA THR A 7 3.71 -0.31 13.51
C THR A 7 4.70 0.28 12.51
N ASP A 8 5.22 1.49 12.77
CA ASP A 8 6.03 2.25 11.82
C ASP A 8 5.33 2.33 10.45
N GLY A 9 4.00 2.53 10.47
CA GLY A 9 3.15 2.58 9.28
C GLY A 9 3.17 1.31 8.40
N LYS A 10 3.58 0.15 8.92
CA LYS A 10 3.61 -1.11 8.17
C LYS A 10 2.35 -1.91 8.39
N THR A 11 1.66 -2.26 7.31
CA THR A 11 0.45 -3.12 7.34
C THR A 11 0.77 -4.56 7.75
N SER A 12 2.02 -5.01 7.57
CA SER A 12 2.49 -6.33 8.01
C SER A 12 2.82 -6.40 9.51
N ALA A 13 2.98 -5.25 10.17
CA ALA A 13 3.25 -5.20 11.60
C ALA A 13 1.96 -5.33 12.40
N LYS A 14 2.03 -6.10 13.49
CA LYS A 14 0.92 -6.31 14.42
C LYS A 14 1.25 -5.66 15.76
N ALA A 15 0.24 -5.10 16.41
CA ALA A 15 0.30 -4.60 17.78
C ALA A 15 -0.91 -5.10 18.59
N SER A 16 -0.84 -5.03 19.91
CA SER A 16 -1.96 -5.35 20.82
C SER A 16 -2.87 -4.14 20.95
N MET A 17 -4.17 -4.30 20.69
CA MET A 17 -5.14 -3.20 20.87
C MET A 17 -5.22 -2.72 22.32
N TYR A 18 -4.96 -3.62 23.29
CA TYR A 18 -4.94 -3.27 24.71
C TYR A 18 -3.69 -2.48 25.09
N ASP A 19 -2.53 -2.83 24.53
CA ASP A 19 -1.28 -2.12 24.83
C ASP A 19 -1.31 -0.72 24.20
N ILE A 20 -1.88 -0.61 23.00
CA ILE A 20 -2.15 0.70 22.36
C ILE A 20 -3.13 1.51 23.18
N GLY A 21 -4.23 0.91 23.63
CA GLY A 21 -5.20 1.58 24.50
C GLY A 21 -4.56 2.09 25.79
N ALA A 22 -3.79 1.26 26.48
CA ALA A 22 -3.08 1.64 27.69
C ALA A 22 -2.08 2.79 27.44
N ALA A 23 -1.37 2.78 26.31
CA ALA A 23 -0.44 3.84 25.94
C ALA A 23 -1.11 5.22 25.72
N VAL A 24 -2.41 5.24 25.41
CA VAL A 24 -3.22 6.47 25.29
C VAL A 24 -4.15 6.71 26.47
N GLY A 25 -3.97 5.97 27.59
CA GLY A 25 -4.74 6.15 28.82
C GLY A 25 -6.14 5.54 28.81
N MET A 26 -6.43 4.59 27.91
CA MET A 26 -7.71 3.88 27.85
C MET A 26 -7.70 2.60 28.69
N GLU A 27 -8.85 2.28 29.29
CA GLU A 27 -9.08 0.98 29.90
C GLU A 27 -9.35 -0.11 28.84
N LYS A 28 -9.24 -1.39 29.23
CA LYS A 28 -9.38 -2.52 28.30
C LYS A 28 -10.72 -2.55 27.56
N GLN A 29 -11.82 -2.21 28.23
CA GLN A 29 -13.15 -2.20 27.58
C GLN A 29 -13.27 -1.08 26.56
N ASP A 30 -12.76 0.13 26.88
CA ASP A 30 -12.76 1.26 25.95
C ASP A 30 -11.84 1.02 24.76
N ALA A 31 -10.66 0.43 24.98
CA ALA A 31 -9.73 0.06 23.93
C ALA A 31 -10.35 -0.94 22.94
N LYS A 32 -11.10 -1.92 23.45
CA LYS A 32 -11.82 -2.89 22.62
C LYS A 32 -12.92 -2.22 21.79
N ARG A 33 -13.76 -1.39 22.40
CA ARG A 33 -14.83 -0.66 21.70
C ARG A 33 -14.26 0.25 20.60
N MET A 34 -13.18 0.99 20.92
CA MET A 34 -12.47 1.82 19.96
C MET A 34 -11.90 1.00 18.80
N ALA A 35 -11.33 -0.19 19.07
CA ALA A 35 -10.85 -1.08 18.01
C ALA A 35 -11.99 -1.56 17.09
N GLU A 36 -13.15 -1.89 17.66
CA GLU A 36 -14.34 -2.26 16.88
C GLU A 36 -14.85 -1.10 15.99
N GLU A 37 -14.84 0.13 16.51
CA GLU A 37 -15.18 1.34 15.74
C GLU A 37 -14.19 1.62 14.60
N LEU A 38 -12.89 1.56 14.89
CA LEU A 38 -11.84 1.76 13.88
C LEU A 38 -11.87 0.67 12.80
N MET A 39 -12.24 -0.56 13.17
CA MET A 39 -12.46 -1.66 12.23
C MET A 39 -13.70 -1.40 11.36
N ALA A 40 -14.79 -0.89 11.93
CA ALA A 40 -15.98 -0.50 11.17
C ALA A 40 -15.69 0.61 10.14
N TRP A 41 -14.71 1.46 10.40
CA TRP A 41 -14.22 2.47 9.45
C TRP A 41 -13.09 1.97 8.53
N ASN A 42 -12.78 0.67 8.53
CA ASN A 42 -11.71 0.06 7.72
C ASN A 42 -10.30 0.63 7.99
N LEU A 43 -10.07 1.25 9.16
CA LEU A 43 -8.77 1.85 9.49
C LEU A 43 -7.79 0.85 10.13
N ILE A 44 -8.32 -0.24 10.69
CA ILE A 44 -7.55 -1.33 11.28
C ILE A 44 -8.22 -2.67 10.94
N GLU A 45 -7.48 -3.75 11.15
CA GLU A 45 -7.98 -5.13 11.03
C GLU A 45 -7.57 -5.96 12.25
N ILE A 46 -8.43 -6.91 12.66
CA ILE A 46 -8.12 -7.86 13.72
C ILE A 46 -7.37 -9.05 13.12
N ARG A 47 -6.15 -9.28 13.59
CA ARG A 47 -5.25 -10.37 13.16
C ARG A 47 -5.25 -11.56 14.10
N THR A 48 -5.62 -11.40 15.38
CA THR A 48 -5.72 -12.52 16.32
C THR A 48 -6.87 -12.40 17.30
N LEU A 49 -7.39 -13.56 17.74
CA LEU A 49 -8.42 -13.68 18.78
C LEU A 49 -8.02 -13.06 20.13
N SER A 50 -6.71 -12.92 20.37
CA SER A 50 -6.15 -12.26 21.56
C SER A 50 -6.13 -10.73 21.49
N GLY A 51 -6.71 -10.11 20.46
CA GLY A 51 -6.72 -8.65 20.31
C GLY A 51 -5.52 -8.07 19.57
N GLY A 52 -4.86 -8.88 18.74
CA GLY A 52 -3.82 -8.40 17.84
C GLY A 52 -4.44 -7.67 16.66
N ILE A 53 -4.01 -6.44 16.40
CA ILE A 53 -4.50 -5.59 15.31
C ILE A 53 -3.35 -5.13 14.41
N ALA A 54 -3.69 -4.85 13.15
CA ALA A 54 -2.80 -4.21 12.18
C ALA A 54 -3.46 -2.97 11.60
N ILE A 55 -2.65 -2.00 11.18
CA ILE A 55 -3.14 -0.79 10.51
C ILE A 55 -3.38 -1.09 9.02
N THR A 56 -4.49 -0.60 8.46
CA THR A 56 -4.75 -0.71 7.01
C THR A 56 -4.10 0.45 6.25
N ASN A 57 -4.14 0.42 4.91
CA ASN A 57 -3.73 1.57 4.08
C ASN A 57 -4.59 2.81 4.40
N ASP A 58 -5.91 2.67 4.50
CA ASP A 58 -6.83 3.75 4.90
C ASP A 58 -6.47 4.31 6.29
N GLY A 59 -6.09 3.44 7.23
CA GLY A 59 -5.62 3.82 8.57
C GLY A 59 -4.32 4.63 8.54
N ILE A 60 -3.38 4.26 7.67
CA ILE A 60 -2.13 4.99 7.43
C ILE A 60 -2.41 6.38 6.85
N GLU A 61 -3.26 6.45 5.82
CA GLU A 61 -3.65 7.72 5.21
C GLU A 61 -4.35 8.64 6.21
N LYS A 62 -5.30 8.11 6.98
CA LYS A 62 -5.99 8.86 8.02
C LYS A 62 -5.03 9.37 9.09
N ALA A 63 -4.08 8.54 9.53
CA ALA A 63 -3.06 8.97 10.49
C ALA A 63 -2.19 10.10 9.94
N ARG A 64 -1.78 10.04 8.65
CA ARG A 64 -1.01 11.11 7.99
C ARG A 64 -1.80 12.40 7.86
N GLN A 65 -3.08 12.34 7.51
CA GLN A 65 -3.98 13.52 7.48
C GLN A 65 -4.08 14.19 8.85
N MET A 66 -3.95 13.41 9.93
CA MET A 66 -3.93 13.89 11.31
C MET A 66 -2.54 14.33 11.79
N GLY A 67 -1.52 14.35 10.91
CA GLY A 67 -0.17 14.83 11.21
C GLY A 67 0.84 13.75 11.62
N ALA A 68 0.56 12.47 11.38
CA ALA A 68 1.52 11.41 11.69
C ALA A 68 2.70 11.49 10.73
N SER A 69 3.89 11.72 11.29
CA SER A 69 5.17 11.67 10.58
C SER A 69 5.97 10.44 11.02
N GLY A 70 6.63 9.76 10.09
CA GLY A 70 7.32 8.49 10.33
C GLY A 70 6.62 7.33 9.65
N GLY A 71 7.14 6.11 9.81
CA GLY A 71 6.77 4.98 8.98
C GLY A 71 7.40 5.03 7.60
N ALA A 72 7.51 3.87 6.95
CA ALA A 72 7.84 3.85 5.53
C ALA A 72 6.79 4.73 4.83
N ALA A 73 7.19 5.93 4.41
CA ALA A 73 6.49 6.63 3.34
C ALA A 73 6.22 5.55 2.29
N ALA A 74 4.99 5.47 1.76
CA ALA A 74 4.79 4.64 0.58
C ALA A 74 5.86 5.12 -0.39
N ALA A 75 6.90 4.30 -0.61
CA ALA A 75 8.12 4.76 -1.25
C ALA A 75 7.75 4.95 -2.70
N GLY A 76 7.28 6.16 -3.01
CA GLY A 76 7.00 6.56 -4.36
C GLY A 76 8.29 6.49 -5.15
N LEU A 77 8.18 6.53 -6.47
CA LEU A 77 9.34 6.44 -7.36
C LEU A 77 10.40 7.54 -7.14
N GLY A 78 10.10 8.59 -6.35
CA GLY A 78 10.99 9.72 -6.13
C GLY A 78 11.20 10.53 -7.41
N ASN A 79 12.28 11.31 -7.52
CA ASN A 79 12.66 12.02 -8.75
C ASN A 79 14.08 11.68 -9.23
N ALA A 80 14.74 10.72 -8.59
CA ALA A 80 16.07 10.27 -8.98
C ALA A 80 16.04 9.62 -10.36
N LEU A 81 17.14 9.73 -11.12
CA LEU A 81 17.24 9.13 -12.47
C LEU A 81 17.22 7.59 -12.41
N ILE A 82 17.81 7.03 -11.37
CA ILE A 82 17.88 5.60 -11.08
C ILE A 82 17.09 5.32 -9.81
N LEU A 83 16.35 4.21 -9.76
CA LEU A 83 15.64 3.82 -8.54
C LEU A 83 16.63 3.50 -7.42
N ASP A 84 16.29 3.96 -6.22
CA ASP A 84 16.90 3.48 -4.99
C ASP A 84 16.24 2.17 -4.51
N ASP A 85 16.85 1.53 -3.52
CA ASP A 85 16.39 0.24 -2.98
C ASP A 85 14.98 0.30 -2.38
N ALA A 86 14.58 1.46 -1.83
CA ALA A 86 13.26 1.63 -1.23
C ALA A 86 12.16 1.69 -2.31
N ALA A 87 12.39 2.49 -3.36
CA ALA A 87 11.51 2.57 -4.52
C ALA A 87 11.48 1.23 -5.29
N LEU A 88 12.63 0.54 -5.41
CA LEU A 88 12.69 -0.77 -6.07
C LEU A 88 11.75 -1.77 -5.39
N LYS A 89 11.84 -1.88 -4.06
CA LYS A 89 10.97 -2.76 -3.28
C LYS A 89 9.50 -2.37 -3.37
N ALA A 90 9.20 -1.08 -3.44
CA ALA A 90 7.83 -0.61 -3.65
C ALA A 90 7.29 -1.03 -5.03
N VAL A 91 8.09 -0.90 -6.09
CA VAL A 91 7.73 -1.37 -7.44
C VAL A 91 7.46 -2.87 -7.46
N GLU A 92 8.33 -3.69 -6.85
CA GLU A 92 8.17 -5.15 -6.78
C GLU A 92 6.85 -5.56 -6.10
N ASN A 93 6.50 -4.89 -5.01
CA ASN A 93 5.25 -5.15 -4.30
C ASN A 93 4.03 -4.82 -5.17
N VAL A 94 4.03 -3.67 -5.84
CA VAL A 94 2.92 -3.27 -6.73
C VAL A 94 2.80 -4.22 -7.91
N ILE A 95 3.91 -4.61 -8.56
CA ILE A 95 3.89 -5.58 -9.67
C ILE A 95 3.32 -6.94 -9.23
N THR A 96 3.67 -7.40 -8.03
CA THR A 96 3.13 -8.65 -7.47
C THR A 96 1.62 -8.58 -7.28
N GLY A 97 1.12 -7.45 -6.75
CA GLY A 97 -0.32 -7.18 -6.63
C GLY A 97 -1.03 -7.17 -7.99
N LEU A 98 -0.47 -6.47 -8.98
CA LEU A 98 -1.03 -6.39 -10.33
C LEU A 98 -1.11 -7.75 -11.01
N LYS A 99 -0.05 -8.58 -10.92
CA LYS A 99 -0.04 -9.94 -11.49
C LYS A 99 -1.16 -10.80 -10.89
N THR A 100 -1.41 -10.65 -9.58
CA THR A 100 -2.46 -11.38 -8.87
C THR A 100 -3.86 -10.95 -9.32
N GLU A 101 -4.10 -9.65 -9.45
CA GLU A 101 -5.41 -9.12 -9.83
C GLU A 101 -5.73 -9.34 -11.32
N ILE A 102 -4.72 -9.26 -12.20
CA ILE A 102 -4.88 -9.63 -13.62
C ILE A 102 -5.39 -11.05 -13.78
N GLY A 103 -4.89 -12.01 -12.97
CA GLY A 103 -5.33 -13.40 -13.03
C GLY A 103 -6.77 -13.63 -12.58
N LYS A 104 -7.36 -12.69 -11.83
CA LYS A 104 -8.73 -12.77 -11.30
C LYS A 104 -9.73 -11.91 -12.06
N SER A 105 -9.26 -10.97 -12.87
CA SER A 105 -10.12 -9.95 -13.47
C SER A 105 -10.58 -10.35 -14.86
N GLY A 106 -11.87 -10.14 -15.14
CA GLY A 106 -12.49 -10.36 -16.46
C GLY A 106 -12.15 -9.27 -17.47
N LEU A 107 -10.88 -8.85 -17.53
CA LEU A 107 -10.42 -7.81 -18.44
C LEU A 107 -10.59 -8.24 -19.89
N ASN A 108 -10.92 -7.29 -20.77
CA ASN A 108 -10.89 -7.56 -22.19
C ASN A 108 -9.43 -7.79 -22.65
N PHE A 109 -9.29 -8.51 -23.76
CA PHE A 109 -7.98 -8.93 -24.27
C PHE A 109 -7.04 -7.77 -24.59
N GLU A 110 -7.57 -6.64 -25.07
CA GLU A 110 -6.80 -5.43 -25.37
C GLU A 110 -6.18 -4.83 -24.10
N THR A 111 -6.99 -4.59 -23.07
CA THR A 111 -6.53 -4.05 -21.77
C THR A 111 -5.55 -5.00 -21.09
N LEU A 112 -5.79 -6.31 -21.18
CA LEU A 112 -4.89 -7.32 -20.67
C LEU A 112 -3.52 -7.27 -21.35
N ASN A 113 -3.49 -7.18 -22.68
CA ASN A 113 -2.23 -7.11 -23.43
C ASN A 113 -1.43 -5.86 -23.09
N GLU A 114 -2.08 -4.70 -23.00
CA GLU A 114 -1.43 -3.44 -22.61
C GLU A 114 -0.81 -3.55 -21.21
N LEU A 115 -1.58 -4.02 -20.22
CA LEU A 115 -1.07 -4.23 -18.86
C LEU A 115 0.12 -5.21 -18.82
N VAL A 116 0.06 -6.29 -19.58
CA VAL A 116 1.16 -7.28 -19.66
C VAL A 116 2.40 -6.68 -20.31
N ALA A 117 2.24 -5.84 -21.34
CA ALA A 117 3.35 -5.16 -22.00
C ALA A 117 4.07 -4.19 -21.03
N ASP A 118 3.30 -3.39 -20.28
CA ASP A 118 3.86 -2.48 -19.26
C ASP A 118 4.56 -3.24 -18.14
N ILE A 119 3.95 -4.31 -17.60
CA ILE A 119 4.56 -5.14 -16.56
C ILE A 119 5.88 -5.75 -17.04
N ARG A 120 5.94 -6.25 -18.27
CA ARG A 120 7.19 -6.80 -18.82
C ARG A 120 8.26 -5.73 -18.99
N THR A 121 7.87 -4.51 -19.35
CA THR A 121 8.79 -3.38 -19.45
C THR A 121 9.36 -2.99 -18.09
N VAL A 122 8.52 -2.99 -17.05
CA VAL A 122 8.96 -2.78 -15.66
C VAL A 122 9.88 -3.93 -15.21
N ASP A 123 9.50 -5.19 -15.41
CA ASP A 123 10.34 -6.35 -15.07
C ASP A 123 11.72 -6.24 -15.74
N ALA A 124 11.79 -5.84 -17.02
CA ALA A 124 13.06 -5.62 -17.72
C ALA A 124 13.91 -4.50 -17.09
N GLN A 125 13.29 -3.44 -16.55
CA GLN A 125 14.02 -2.41 -15.79
C GLN A 125 14.52 -2.95 -14.45
N LEU A 126 13.76 -3.81 -13.76
CA LEU A 126 14.16 -4.41 -12.49
C LEU A 126 15.36 -5.36 -12.64
N PHE A 127 15.54 -5.99 -13.81
CA PHE A 127 16.76 -6.77 -14.12
C PHE A 127 17.97 -5.89 -14.47
N SER A 128 17.80 -4.58 -14.66
CA SER A 128 18.91 -3.68 -14.95
C SER A 128 19.70 -3.35 -13.69
N SER A 129 21.02 -3.25 -13.78
CA SER A 129 21.86 -2.69 -12.70
C SER A 129 21.63 -1.20 -12.45
N LYS A 130 20.90 -0.52 -13.35
CA LYS A 130 20.51 0.89 -13.25
C LYS A 130 19.06 1.07 -13.75
N PRO A 131 18.05 0.64 -12.96
CA PRO A 131 16.64 0.75 -13.32
C PRO A 131 16.26 2.21 -13.49
N LYS A 132 15.71 2.59 -14.66
CA LYS A 132 15.43 3.99 -14.97
C LYS A 132 14.07 4.39 -14.44
N THR A 133 14.06 5.31 -13.48
CA THR A 133 12.84 5.76 -12.81
C THR A 133 11.82 6.33 -13.79
N ALA A 134 12.26 7.08 -14.80
CA ALA A 134 11.36 7.68 -15.79
C ALA A 134 10.60 6.63 -16.62
N ILE A 135 11.26 5.53 -17.01
CA ILE A 135 10.62 4.45 -17.78
C ILE A 135 9.58 3.74 -16.92
N ILE A 136 9.98 3.36 -15.69
CA ILE A 136 9.07 2.69 -14.74
C ILE A 136 7.86 3.57 -14.45
N ARG A 137 8.06 4.88 -14.24
CA ARG A 137 6.96 5.83 -14.02
C ARG A 137 5.97 5.86 -15.17
N GLU A 138 6.47 5.89 -16.40
CA GLU A 138 5.60 5.96 -17.57
C GLU A 138 4.77 4.69 -17.73
N CYS A 139 5.37 3.51 -17.54
CA CYS A 139 4.63 2.25 -17.48
C CYS A 139 3.55 2.28 -16.38
N PHE A 140 3.84 2.80 -15.19
CA PHE A 140 2.82 2.89 -14.14
C PHE A 140 1.72 3.92 -14.42
N ARG A 141 1.98 4.98 -15.19
CA ARG A 141 0.93 5.89 -15.67
C ARG A 141 0.01 5.21 -16.67
N SER A 142 0.58 4.43 -17.60
CA SER A 142 -0.20 3.60 -18.54
C SER A 142 -1.06 2.57 -17.79
N VAL A 143 -0.46 1.83 -16.85
CA VAL A 143 -1.16 0.90 -15.96
C VAL A 143 -2.28 1.59 -15.20
N LYS A 144 -2.05 2.78 -14.64
CA LYS A 144 -3.10 3.57 -13.96
C LYS A 144 -4.29 3.80 -14.89
N ALA A 145 -4.05 4.30 -16.10
CA ALA A 145 -5.09 4.58 -17.08
C ALA A 145 -5.85 3.31 -17.52
N ALA A 146 -5.18 2.16 -17.59
CA ALA A 146 -5.82 0.87 -17.83
C ALA A 146 -6.71 0.48 -16.64
N LEU A 147 -6.20 0.56 -15.40
CA LEU A 147 -6.93 0.22 -14.18
C LEU A 147 -8.12 1.15 -13.89
N GLU A 148 -8.07 2.43 -14.27
CA GLU A 148 -9.18 3.38 -14.13
C GLU A 148 -10.43 2.96 -14.92
N LYS A 149 -10.23 2.20 -16.01
CA LYS A 149 -11.32 1.62 -16.81
C LYS A 149 -11.89 0.34 -16.18
N THR A 150 -11.29 -0.12 -15.09
CA THR A 150 -11.65 -1.34 -14.36
C THR A 150 -12.21 -1.00 -12.99
N GLY A 151 -12.88 -1.97 -12.36
CA GLY A 151 -13.31 -1.85 -10.96
C GLY A 151 -12.21 -2.10 -9.92
N ALA A 152 -10.93 -2.24 -10.31
CA ALA A 152 -9.82 -2.67 -9.44
C ALA A 152 -9.31 -1.53 -8.54
N LYS A 153 -10.14 -1.09 -7.59
CA LYS A 153 -9.89 0.08 -6.73
C LYS A 153 -8.60 -0.02 -5.90
N GLU A 154 -8.31 -1.20 -5.36
CA GLU A 154 -7.13 -1.40 -4.50
C GLU A 154 -5.82 -1.29 -5.30
N CYS A 155 -5.71 -1.99 -6.43
CA CYS A 155 -4.55 -1.85 -7.31
C CYS A 155 -4.38 -0.42 -7.83
N LEU A 156 -5.48 0.24 -8.19
CA LEU A 156 -5.44 1.63 -8.63
C LEU A 156 -4.85 2.55 -7.54
N MET A 157 -5.27 2.37 -6.29
CA MET A 157 -4.74 3.13 -5.16
C MET A 157 -3.25 2.87 -4.93
N GLN A 158 -2.80 1.62 -5.01
CA GLN A 158 -1.38 1.27 -4.88
C GLN A 158 -0.52 1.92 -5.97
N VAL A 159 -1.00 1.94 -7.22
CA VAL A 159 -0.31 2.60 -8.33
C VAL A 159 -0.26 4.12 -8.14
N LYS A 160 -1.36 4.75 -7.69
CA LYS A 160 -1.39 6.19 -7.38
C LYS A 160 -0.40 6.56 -6.28
N ASN A 161 -0.38 5.80 -5.19
CA ASN A 161 0.58 5.98 -4.10
C ASN A 161 2.04 5.85 -4.58
N LEU A 162 2.33 4.89 -5.47
CA LEU A 162 3.66 4.73 -6.06
C LEU A 162 4.06 5.91 -6.96
N LEU A 163 3.09 6.48 -7.67
CA LEU A 163 3.28 7.67 -8.52
C LEU A 163 3.37 8.98 -7.70
N GLY A 164 2.95 8.96 -6.43
CA GLY A 164 2.87 10.13 -5.57
C GLY A 164 1.63 10.99 -5.80
N GLU A 165 0.52 10.36 -6.22
CA GLU A 165 -0.79 10.97 -6.47
C GLU A 165 -1.80 10.69 -5.36
#